data_AF-A0A931G1M8-F1
#
_entry.id   AF-A0A931G1M8-F1
#
_cell.length_a   1.000
_cell.length_b   1.000
_cell.length_c   1.000
_cell.angle_alpha   90.00
_cell.angle_beta   90.00
_cell.angle_gamma   90.00
#
_symmetry.space_group_name_H-M   'P 1'
#
loop_
_entity.id
_entity.type
_entity.pdbx_description
1 polymer ?
#
loop_
_entity_poly.entity_id
_entity_poly.type
_entity_poly.pdbx_seq_one_letter_code
_entity_poly.pdbx_strand_id
1 'polypeptide(L)'
;MPFNLHTCVSVTCDECAEGWGEDFTVHFASEAEALSELRRDGWLVMGNKLRCPSCALHADCLATGHRHGDWEPREMHGVTFRVRFCEHCGEMNTDPSRDQLTNLWRLAAMVNEIDVREGGPI
;
A
#
# COMPACT_ATOMS: atom_id res chain seq x y z
N MET A 1 -14.13 24.61 34.23
CA MET A 1 -13.48 24.52 32.90
C MET A 1 -14.58 24.56 31.86
N PRO A 2 -14.63 25.56 30.97
CA PRO A 2 -15.60 25.54 29.87
C PRO A 2 -15.16 24.50 28.84
N PHE A 3 -16.13 23.74 28.32
CA PHE A 3 -15.93 22.87 27.17
C PHE A 3 -16.34 23.64 25.91
N ASN A 4 -15.61 23.47 24.81
CA ASN A 4 -15.97 24.03 23.50
C ASN A 4 -16.26 22.88 22.54
N LEU A 5 -17.41 22.93 21.88
CA LEU A 5 -17.85 21.91 20.93
C LEU A 5 -17.51 22.37 19.52
N HIS A 6 -16.71 21.58 18.79
CA HIS A 6 -16.38 21.83 17.40
C HIS A 6 -16.83 20.65 16.53
N THR A 7 -17.39 20.96 15.36
CA THR A 7 -17.69 19.99 14.31
C THR A 7 -16.59 20.08 13.25
N CYS A 8 -16.12 18.94 12.78
CA CYS A 8 -15.07 18.84 11.78
C CYS A 8 -15.35 17.69 10.80
N VAL A 9 -14.66 17.71 9.67
CA VAL A 9 -14.69 16.65 8.65
C VAL A 9 -13.37 15.91 8.66
N SER A 10 -13.40 14.59 8.65
CA SER A 10 -12.24 13.74 8.35
C SER A 10 -12.52 12.94 7.08
N VAL A 11 -11.44 12.52 6.43
CA VAL A 11 -11.52 11.80 5.16
C VAL A 11 -10.88 10.43 5.33
N THR A 12 -11.52 9.41 4.75
CA THR A 12 -10.96 8.08 4.59
C THR A 12 -11.12 7.62 3.14
N CYS A 13 -10.22 6.73 2.70
CA CYS A 13 -10.32 6.04 1.43
C CYS A 13 -11.48 5.03 1.47
N ASP A 14 -12.33 5.01 0.46
CA ASP A 14 -13.43 4.04 0.35
C ASP A 14 -12.94 2.58 0.22
N GLU A 15 -11.68 2.36 -0.18
CA GLU A 15 -11.14 1.02 -0.46
C GLU A 15 -10.31 0.47 0.70
N CYS A 16 -9.28 1.19 1.15
CA CYS A 16 -8.41 0.74 2.25
C CYS A 16 -8.85 1.24 3.64
N ALA A 17 -9.86 2.11 3.71
CA ALA A 17 -10.30 2.80 4.93
C ALA A 17 -9.24 3.69 5.61
N GLU A 18 -8.04 3.82 5.03
CA GLU A 18 -6.99 4.69 5.57
C GLU A 18 -7.39 6.16 5.45
N GLY A 19 -7.04 6.93 6.48
CA GLY A 19 -7.32 8.35 6.56
C GLY A 19 -6.43 9.19 5.66
N TRP A 20 -6.82 10.44 5.43
CA TRP A 20 -5.89 11.45 4.94
C TRP A 20 -4.97 11.92 6.08
N GLY A 21 -3.67 11.69 5.92
CA GLY A 21 -2.63 11.82 6.96
C GLY A 21 -2.05 10.46 7.34
N GLU A 22 -0.72 10.36 7.39
CA GLU A 22 -0.03 9.09 7.68
C GLU A 22 -0.19 8.69 9.16
N ASP A 23 0.19 9.58 10.09
CA ASP A 23 0.29 9.27 11.52
C ASP A 23 -0.86 9.83 12.38
N PHE A 24 -1.68 10.72 11.81
CA PHE A 24 -2.74 11.42 12.54
C PHE A 24 -3.95 11.69 11.64
N THR A 25 -5.14 11.64 12.24
CA THR A 25 -6.37 12.04 11.56
C THR A 25 -6.38 13.54 11.37
N VAL A 26 -6.34 13.97 10.12
CA VAL A 26 -6.47 15.38 9.79
C VAL A 26 -7.95 15.77 9.77
N HIS A 27 -8.24 16.91 10.39
CA HIS A 27 -9.58 17.47 10.52
C HIS A 27 -9.69 18.75 9.71
N PHE A 28 -10.73 18.85 8.90
CA PHE A 28 -11.06 20.02 8.10
C PHE A 28 -12.25 20.76 8.69
N ALA A 29 -12.35 22.06 8.39
CA ALA A 29 -13.49 22.88 8.79
C ALA A 29 -14.73 22.62 7.91
N SER A 30 -14.54 22.11 6.69
CA SER A 30 -15.65 21.79 5.78
C SER A 30 -15.31 20.68 4.79
N GLU A 31 -16.35 20.09 4.19
CA GLU A 31 -16.21 19.12 3.10
C GLU A 31 -15.55 19.74 1.86
N ALA A 32 -15.90 20.98 1.51
CA ALA A 32 -15.34 21.65 0.34
C ALA A 32 -13.81 21.87 0.47
N GLU A 33 -13.36 22.24 1.68
CA GLU A 33 -11.94 22.35 2.01
C GLU A 33 -11.26 20.97 1.89
N ALA A 34 -11.83 19.93 2.52
CA ALA A 34 -11.32 18.58 2.44
C ALA A 34 -11.15 18.12 0.98
N LEU A 35 -12.20 18.24 0.16
CA LEU A 35 -12.17 17.83 -1.25
C LEU A 35 -11.19 18.65 -2.10
N SER A 36 -10.92 19.91 -1.75
CA SER A 36 -9.91 20.72 -2.42
C SER A 36 -8.50 20.19 -2.12
N GLU A 37 -8.22 19.92 -0.85
CA GLU A 37 -6.93 19.42 -0.39
C GLU A 37 -6.63 18.01 -0.92
N LEU A 38 -7.62 17.10 -0.87
CA LEU A 38 -7.49 15.75 -1.42
C LEU A 38 -7.07 15.77 -2.89
N ARG A 39 -7.73 16.59 -3.72
CA ARG A 39 -7.39 16.69 -5.15
C ARG A 39 -5.96 17.21 -5.36
N ARG A 40 -5.53 18.15 -4.52
CA ARG A 40 -4.16 18.70 -4.56
C ARG A 40 -3.12 17.62 -4.23
N ASP A 41 -3.44 16.73 -3.30
CA ASP A 41 -2.62 15.59 -2.89
C ASP A 41 -2.79 14.34 -3.76
N GLY A 42 -3.43 14.47 -4.92
CA GLY A 42 -3.55 13.38 -5.89
C GLY A 42 -4.55 12.29 -5.51
N TRP A 43 -5.40 12.51 -4.51
CA TRP A 43 -6.55 11.64 -4.28
C TRP A 43 -7.53 11.74 -5.45
N LEU A 44 -8.13 10.61 -5.78
CA LEU A 44 -9.16 10.54 -6.80
C LEU A 44 -10.52 10.81 -6.15
N VAL A 45 -11.14 11.92 -6.54
CA VAL A 45 -12.47 12.36 -6.06
C VAL A 45 -13.50 12.19 -7.18
N MET A 46 -14.41 11.23 -7.04
CA MET A 46 -15.45 10.90 -8.02
C MET A 46 -16.83 10.95 -7.39
N GLY A 47 -17.48 12.12 -7.43
CA GLY A 47 -18.77 12.32 -6.78
C GLY A 47 -18.65 12.09 -5.27
N ASN A 48 -19.30 11.05 -4.76
CA ASN A 48 -19.25 10.63 -3.35
C ASN A 48 -18.20 9.55 -3.05
N LYS A 49 -17.33 9.23 -4.01
CA LYS A 49 -16.25 8.25 -3.84
C LYS A 49 -14.88 8.92 -3.76
N LEU A 50 -14.11 8.55 -2.75
CA LEU A 50 -12.77 9.02 -2.45
C LEU A 50 -11.81 7.83 -2.45
N ARG A 51 -10.75 7.91 -3.26
CA ARG A 51 -9.68 6.92 -3.26
C ARG A 51 -8.34 7.61 -3.01
N CYS A 52 -7.54 7.03 -2.12
CA CYS A 52 -6.17 7.46 -1.93
C CYS A 52 -5.34 7.19 -3.20
N PRO A 53 -4.19 7.86 -3.38
CA PRO A 53 -3.36 7.69 -4.56
C PRO A 53 -2.98 6.24 -4.81
N SER A 54 -2.61 5.49 -3.76
CA SER A 54 -2.24 4.07 -3.87
C SER A 54 -3.38 3.20 -4.40
N CYS A 55 -4.60 3.35 -3.86
CA CYS A 55 -5.76 2.60 -4.32
C CYS A 55 -6.20 3.03 -5.73
N ALA A 56 -6.03 4.31 -6.10
CA ALA A 56 -6.31 4.78 -7.45
C ALA A 56 -5.37 4.14 -8.47
N LEU A 57 -4.07 4.07 -8.18
CA LEU A 57 -3.07 3.41 -9.05
C LEU A 57 -3.32 1.90 -9.18
N HIS A 58 -3.68 1.23 -8.08
CA HIS A 58 -4.07 -0.19 -8.13
C HIS A 58 -5.31 -0.41 -8.99
N ALA A 59 -6.35 0.43 -8.84
CA ALA A 59 -7.55 0.33 -9.63
C ALA A 59 -7.27 0.52 -11.14
N ASP A 60 -6.36 1.43 -11.50
CA ASP A 60 -5.94 1.61 -12.90
C ASP A 60 -5.21 0.36 -13.43
N CYS A 61 -4.28 -0.20 -12.65
CA CYS A 61 -3.59 -1.44 -13.01
C CYS A 61 -4.56 -2.64 -13.17
N LEU A 62 -5.60 -2.74 -12.34
CA LEU A 62 -6.62 -3.79 -12.48
C LEU A 62 -7.40 -3.65 -13.79
N ALA A 63 -7.62 -2.41 -14.26
CA ALA A 63 -8.35 -2.14 -15.49
C ALA A 63 -7.47 -2.27 -16.75
N THR A 64 -6.20 -1.88 -16.67
CA THR A 64 -5.32 -1.73 -17.84
C THR A 64 -4.20 -2.76 -17.92
N GLY A 65 -3.96 -3.50 -16.84
CA GLY A 65 -2.86 -4.43 -16.68
C GLY A 65 -1.60 -3.78 -16.10
N HIS A 66 -0.81 -4.57 -15.39
CA HIS A 66 0.43 -4.10 -14.76
C HIS A 66 1.55 -3.90 -15.79
N ARG A 67 2.24 -2.77 -15.67
CA ARG A 67 3.47 -2.44 -16.41
C ARG A 67 4.68 -2.83 -15.58
N HIS A 68 4.97 -4.11 -15.54
CA HIS A 68 6.14 -4.59 -14.83
C HIS A 68 7.43 -4.25 -15.57
N GLY A 69 8.38 -3.70 -14.83
CA GLY A 69 9.76 -3.56 -15.31
C GLY A 69 10.50 -4.90 -15.39
N ASP A 70 11.81 -4.79 -15.55
CA ASP A 70 12.71 -5.94 -15.64
C ASP A 70 12.76 -6.76 -14.35
N TRP A 71 13.11 -8.03 -14.49
CA TRP A 71 13.36 -8.91 -13.35
C TRP A 71 14.75 -8.64 -12.76
N GLU A 72 14.80 -8.38 -11.47
CA GLU A 72 16.02 -8.20 -10.70
C GLU A 72 16.28 -9.40 -9.78
N PRO A 73 17.49 -9.98 -9.79
CA PRO A 73 17.85 -11.06 -8.87
C PRO A 73 17.95 -10.55 -7.43
N ARG A 74 17.52 -11.37 -6.48
CA ARG A 74 17.59 -11.16 -5.03
C ARG A 74 17.99 -12.46 -4.35
N GLU A 75 18.55 -12.33 -3.17
CA GLU A 75 18.84 -13.45 -2.29
C GLU A 75 18.37 -13.12 -0.88
N MET A 76 17.68 -14.07 -0.23
CA MET A 76 17.24 -13.94 1.14
C MET A 76 17.31 -15.30 1.83
N HIS A 77 17.98 -15.36 2.99
CA HIS A 77 18.21 -16.59 3.75
C HIS A 77 18.81 -17.75 2.92
N GLY A 78 19.72 -17.43 1.98
CA GLY A 78 20.33 -18.41 1.08
C GLY A 78 19.42 -18.93 -0.03
N VAL A 79 18.21 -18.35 -0.18
CA VAL A 79 17.29 -18.63 -1.29
C VAL A 79 17.40 -17.50 -2.32
N THR A 80 17.80 -17.85 -3.53
CA THR A 80 17.81 -16.93 -4.67
C THR A 80 16.44 -16.90 -5.33
N PHE A 81 15.97 -15.70 -5.66
CA PHE A 81 14.71 -15.46 -6.37
C PHE A 81 14.87 -14.21 -7.23
N ARG A 82 13.90 -13.90 -8.08
CA ARG A 82 13.86 -12.63 -8.80
C ARG A 82 12.60 -11.87 -8.47
N VAL A 83 12.71 -10.54 -8.45
CA VAL A 83 11.60 -9.62 -8.19
C VAL A 83 11.43 -8.67 -9.36
N ARG A 84 10.23 -8.19 -9.58
CA ARG A 84 9.97 -7.03 -10.44
C ARG A 84 8.83 -6.23 -9.85
N PHE A 85 8.81 -4.95 -10.16
CA PHE A 85 7.79 -4.03 -9.67
C PHE A 85 6.98 -3.48 -10.84
N CYS A 86 5.68 -3.29 -10.63
CA CYS A 86 4.86 -2.50 -11.53
C CYS A 86 5.30 -1.03 -11.41
N GLU A 87 5.72 -0.42 -12.52
CA GLU A 87 6.15 0.98 -12.56
C GLU A 87 5.02 1.97 -12.25
N HIS A 88 3.77 1.52 -12.29
CA HIS A 88 2.60 2.34 -12.05
C HIS A 88 2.09 2.30 -10.61
N CYS A 89 1.85 1.11 -10.05
CA CYS A 89 1.29 0.94 -8.71
C CYS A 89 2.29 0.43 -7.66
N GLY A 90 3.53 0.11 -8.06
CA GLY A 90 4.53 -0.46 -7.15
C GLY A 90 4.30 -1.93 -6.79
N GLU A 91 3.26 -2.58 -7.31
CA GLU A 91 2.98 -3.98 -7.00
C GLU A 91 4.17 -4.88 -7.34
N MET A 92 4.55 -5.72 -6.38
CA MET A 92 5.71 -6.58 -6.47
C MET A 92 5.29 -7.98 -6.91
N ASN A 93 5.98 -8.50 -7.91
CA ASN A 93 5.92 -9.90 -8.29
C ASN A 93 7.26 -10.60 -8.01
N THR A 94 7.18 -11.85 -7.57
CA THR A 94 8.33 -12.71 -7.31
C THR A 94 8.31 -13.94 -8.19
N ASP A 95 9.49 -14.43 -8.57
CA ASP A 95 9.66 -15.76 -9.16
C ASP A 95 10.77 -16.51 -8.39
N PRO A 96 10.43 -17.62 -7.69
CA PRO A 96 9.12 -18.28 -7.66
C PRO A 96 8.03 -17.42 -6.98
N SER A 97 6.75 -17.81 -7.14
CA SER A 97 5.63 -17.02 -6.60
C SER A 97 5.75 -16.81 -5.10
N ARG A 98 5.08 -15.79 -4.53
CA ARG A 98 5.23 -15.44 -3.11
C ARG A 98 4.96 -16.62 -2.16
N ASP A 99 3.99 -17.46 -2.48
CA ASP A 99 3.69 -18.68 -1.71
C ASP A 99 4.80 -19.73 -1.83
N GLN A 100 5.34 -19.93 -3.03
CA GLN A 100 6.45 -20.85 -3.27
C GLN A 100 7.73 -20.37 -2.58
N LEU A 101 8.02 -19.07 -2.67
CA LEU A 101 9.14 -18.43 -2.01
C LEU A 101 9.05 -18.55 -0.49
N THR A 102 7.85 -18.35 0.08
CA THR A 102 7.58 -18.56 1.51
C THR A 102 7.89 -20.00 1.93
N ASN A 103 7.50 -20.99 1.13
CA ASN A 103 7.82 -22.39 1.40
C ASN A 103 9.33 -22.67 1.33
N LEU A 104 10.03 -22.10 0.34
CA LEU A 104 11.49 -22.24 0.24
C LEU A 104 12.22 -21.63 1.44
N TRP A 105 11.80 -20.45 1.91
CA TRP A 105 12.38 -19.83 3.11
C TRP A 105 12.15 -20.68 4.36
N ARG A 106 10.95 -21.24 4.55
CA ARG A 106 10.67 -22.16 5.66
C ARG A 106 11.58 -23.38 5.62
N LEU A 107 11.78 -23.97 4.44
CA LEU A 107 12.68 -25.11 4.28
C LEU A 107 14.14 -24.73 4.55
N ALA A 108 14.61 -23.61 4.00
CA ALA A 108 15.97 -23.11 4.23
C ALA A 108 16.24 -22.87 5.72
N ALA A 109 15.26 -22.32 6.43
CA ALA A 109 15.34 -22.10 7.87
C ALA A 109 15.40 -23.40 8.67
N MET A 110 14.60 -24.40 8.31
CA MET A 110 14.64 -25.73 8.93
C MET A 110 15.97 -26.44 8.70
N VAL A 111 16.58 -26.29 7.52
CA VAL A 111 17.87 -26.91 7.17
C VAL A 111 19.04 -26.19 7.86
N ASN A 112 18.95 -24.88 8.03
CA ASN A 112 20.05 -24.03 8.51
C ASN A 112 19.91 -23.58 9.99
N GLU A 113 18.90 -24.04 10.72
CA GLU A 113 18.58 -23.60 12.10
C GLU A 113 18.40 -22.06 12.24
N ILE A 114 17.93 -21.38 11.18
CA ILE A 114 17.73 -19.93 11.15
C ILE A 114 16.32 -19.59 11.65
N ASP A 115 16.17 -18.65 12.59
CA ASP A 115 14.85 -18.18 13.05
C ASP A 115 14.24 -17.18 12.03
N VAL A 116 13.07 -17.51 11.46
CA VAL A 116 12.41 -16.74 10.36
C VAL A 116 11.49 -15.65 10.88
N ARG A 117 11.47 -15.41 12.20
CA ARG A 117 10.49 -14.52 12.85
C ARG A 117 10.69 -13.02 12.56
N GLU A 118 11.73 -12.60 11.85
CA GLU A 118 12.04 -11.19 11.59
C GLU A 118 11.69 -10.69 10.17
N GLY A 119 10.89 -11.44 9.40
CA GLY A 119 10.37 -11.00 8.10
C GLY A 119 8.98 -10.36 8.21
N GLY A 120 8.88 -9.17 8.83
CA GLY A 120 7.66 -8.36 8.83
C GLY A 120 7.24 -7.93 7.41
N PRO A 121 5.97 -7.51 7.21
CA PRO A 121 5.49 -7.15 5.87
C PRO A 121 6.23 -5.90 5.37
N ILE A 122 6.77 -6.00 4.15
CA ILE A 122 7.11 -4.85 3.31
C ILE A 122 5.82 -4.41 2.61
#